data_AF-A0A846J2D7-F1
#
_entry.id   AF-A0A846J2D7-F1
#
_cell.length_a   1.000
_cell.length_b   1.000
_cell.length_c   1.000
_cell.angle_alpha   90.00
_cell.angle_beta   90.00
_cell.angle_gamma   90.00
#
_symmetry.space_group_name_H-M   'P 1'
#
loop_
_entity.id
_entity.type
_entity.pdbx_description
1 polymer ?
#
loop_
_entity_poly.entity_id
_entity_poly.type
_entity_poly.pdbx_seq_one_letter_code
_entity_poly.pdbx_strand_id
1 'polypeptide(L)'
;MLRFMLCDKDKKKLQRKLEDLYCNQCDVDVCLCGDCCDVATSICDCCIDPMEDLLNQLKNTLAPNATIQVTLDTGATQSFHVNQIVSIDDSIINIQNTSFISICNISRVRWADISTLNQINLLPPVCTYEECDCYERPLRENLNKFTNANVALQFKGQQNISTFQDIIIKKVGLGIVIGQNTVDDAPDAYSICKITGFNAML
;
A
#
# COMPACT_ATOMS: atom_id res chain seq x y z
N MET A 1 20.33 -18.11 -5.31
CA MET A 1 19.23 -18.77 -4.58
C MET A 1 18.13 -17.73 -4.39
N LEU A 2 17.21 -17.59 -5.36
CA LEU A 2 16.12 -16.60 -5.27
C LEU A 2 15.10 -17.09 -4.24
N ARG A 3 15.08 -16.45 -3.08
CA ARG A 3 14.04 -16.64 -2.07
C ARG A 3 12.89 -15.70 -2.45
N PHE A 4 11.95 -16.18 -3.25
CA PHE A 4 10.67 -15.49 -3.42
C PHE A 4 9.94 -15.55 -2.08
N MET A 5 10.07 -14.51 -1.25
CA MET A 5 9.15 -14.30 -0.13
C MET A 5 7.81 -13.91 -0.76
N LEU A 6 6.89 -14.88 -0.80
CA LEU A 6 5.48 -14.63 -1.10
C LEU A 6 4.96 -13.57 -0.13
N CYS A 7 4.12 -12.67 -0.62
CA CYS A 7 3.42 -11.73 0.24
C CYS A 7 2.57 -12.49 1.26
N ASP A 8 2.39 -11.95 2.47
CA ASP A 8 1.46 -12.56 3.43
C ASP A 8 0.05 -12.69 2.85
N LYS A 9 -0.32 -11.87 1.85
CA LYS A 9 -1.56 -12.02 1.05
C LYS A 9 -1.60 -13.31 0.24
N ASP A 10 -0.51 -13.71 -0.43
CA ASP A 10 -0.43 -14.98 -1.17
C ASP A 10 -0.43 -16.18 -0.24
N LYS A 11 0.24 -16.04 0.92
CA LYS A 11 0.20 -17.03 1.99
C LYS A 11 -1.21 -17.17 2.57
N LYS A 12 -1.94 -16.07 2.75
CA LYS A 12 -3.36 -16.07 3.17
C LYS A 12 -4.29 -16.60 2.08
N LYS A 13 -4.04 -16.34 0.79
CA LYS A 13 -4.80 -16.92 -0.34
C LYS A 13 -4.58 -18.43 -0.43
N LEU A 14 -3.37 -18.89 -0.15
CA LEU A 14 -3.03 -20.31 -0.03
C LEU A 14 -3.64 -20.94 1.24
N GLN A 15 -3.63 -20.24 2.38
CA GLN A 15 -4.29 -20.69 3.60
C GLN A 15 -5.81 -20.75 3.45
N ARG A 16 -6.46 -19.75 2.86
CA ARG A 16 -7.89 -19.80 2.54
C ARG A 16 -8.23 -20.93 1.58
N LYS A 17 -7.41 -21.15 0.54
CA LYS A 17 -7.58 -22.33 -0.34
C LYS A 17 -7.40 -23.66 0.42
N LEU A 18 -6.53 -23.69 1.44
CA LEU A 18 -6.33 -24.86 2.30
C LEU A 18 -7.52 -25.03 3.26
N GLU A 19 -8.04 -23.96 3.85
CA GLU A 19 -9.20 -23.92 4.73
C GLU A 19 -10.50 -24.28 3.96
N ASP A 20 -10.67 -23.80 2.73
CA ASP A 20 -11.76 -24.19 1.83
C ASP A 20 -11.71 -25.69 1.47
N LEU A 21 -10.50 -26.26 1.36
CA LEU A 21 -10.31 -27.71 1.18
C LEU A 21 -10.72 -28.51 2.44
N TYR A 22 -10.56 -27.95 3.64
CA TYR A 22 -10.97 -28.57 4.91
C TYR A 22 -12.44 -28.31 5.27
N CYS A 23 -13.05 -27.20 4.82
CA CYS A 23 -14.46 -26.86 5.07
C CYS A 23 -15.45 -27.73 4.30
N ASN A 24 -15.02 -28.35 3.19
CA ASN A 24 -15.85 -29.30 2.44
C ASN A 24 -16.06 -30.66 3.14
N GLN A 25 -15.62 -30.78 4.40
CA GLN A 25 -15.71 -31.99 5.19
C GLN A 25 -16.62 -31.85 6.43
N CYS A 26 -17.24 -30.69 6.63
CA CYS A 26 -18.26 -30.48 7.64
C CYS A 26 -19.64 -30.63 7.02
N ASP A 27 -20.29 -31.76 7.32
CA ASP A 27 -21.64 -32.08 6.87
C ASP A 27 -22.66 -31.02 7.29
N VAL A 28 -23.59 -30.81 6.37
CA VAL A 28 -24.74 -29.90 6.46
C VAL A 28 -25.66 -30.34 7.59
N ASP A 29 -25.63 -29.66 8.73
CA ASP A 29 -26.83 -29.32 9.51
C ASP A 29 -26.44 -28.56 10.79
N VAL A 30 -27.14 -27.45 11.03
CA VAL A 30 -27.04 -26.56 12.20
C VAL A 30 -25.97 -25.45 12.12
N CYS A 31 -26.29 -24.40 11.36
CA CYS A 31 -25.81 -23.04 11.64
C CYS A 31 -26.99 -22.18 12.12
N LEU A 32 -27.30 -22.27 13.41
CA LEU A 32 -28.19 -21.34 14.12
C LEU A 32 -27.31 -20.48 15.02
N CYS A 33 -27.18 -19.19 14.66
CA CYS A 33 -26.75 -18.08 15.53
C CYS A 33 -25.49 -18.29 16.40
N GLY A 34 -24.37 -17.70 15.96
CA GLY A 34 -23.24 -17.34 16.82
C GLY A 34 -22.25 -18.47 17.11
N ASP A 35 -20.96 -18.13 17.07
CA ASP A 35 -19.84 -18.99 17.46
C ASP A 35 -19.57 -20.23 16.61
N CYS A 36 -19.11 -20.02 15.36
CA CYS A 36 -18.27 -20.99 14.63
C CYS A 36 -17.25 -20.27 13.71
N CYS A 37 -16.66 -19.18 14.18
CA CYS A 37 -15.36 -18.73 13.73
C CYS A 37 -14.64 -18.26 15.00
N ASP A 38 -13.85 -19.12 15.64
CA ASP A 38 -12.89 -18.65 16.63
C ASP A 38 -12.18 -17.44 16.03
N VAL A 39 -12.30 -16.32 16.71
CA VAL A 39 -11.73 -15.03 16.31
C VAL A 39 -10.22 -15.21 16.30
N ALA A 40 -9.69 -15.66 15.17
CA ALA A 40 -8.37 -15.25 14.76
C ALA A 40 -8.48 -13.73 14.64
N THR A 41 -8.05 -13.00 15.68
CA THR A 41 -7.65 -11.60 15.56
C THR A 41 -6.45 -11.58 14.61
N SER A 42 -6.72 -11.83 13.32
CA SER A 42 -5.72 -11.94 12.31
C SER A 42 -5.32 -10.52 11.99
N ILE A 43 -4.12 -10.12 12.40
CA ILE A 43 -3.52 -8.90 11.89
C ILE A 43 -3.67 -8.92 10.36
N CYS A 44 -4.31 -7.90 9.80
CA CYS A 44 -4.44 -7.76 8.37
C CYS A 44 -3.27 -6.95 7.81
N ASP A 45 -2.95 -7.21 6.55
CA ASP A 45 -2.08 -6.31 5.81
C ASP A 45 -3.00 -5.22 5.24
N CYS A 46 -2.92 -4.02 5.80
CA CYS A 46 -3.77 -2.92 5.37
C CYS A 46 -3.02 -1.97 4.45
N CYS A 47 -1.87 -2.38 3.89
CA CYS A 47 -1.06 -1.58 2.97
C CYS A 47 -1.04 -2.12 1.54
N ILE A 48 -1.13 -3.43 1.33
CA ILE A 48 -1.10 -4.01 -0.02
C ILE A 48 -2.31 -3.58 -0.83
N ASP A 49 -3.53 -3.83 -0.32
CA ASP A 49 -4.77 -3.55 -1.07
C ASP A 49 -4.92 -2.05 -1.38
N PRO A 50 -4.66 -1.12 -0.44
CA PRO A 50 -4.64 0.31 -0.78
C PRO A 50 -3.60 0.68 -1.85
N MET A 51 -2.43 0.02 -1.87
CA MET A 51 -1.38 0.33 -2.85
C MET A 51 -1.74 -0.19 -4.24
N GLU A 52 -2.35 -1.37 -4.31
CA GLU A 52 -2.91 -1.93 -5.55
C GLU A 52 -4.02 -1.03 -6.12
N ASP A 53 -4.93 -0.56 -5.26
CA ASP A 53 -5.98 0.39 -5.63
C ASP A 53 -5.41 1.73 -6.13
N LEU A 54 -4.45 2.31 -5.41
CA LEU A 54 -3.76 3.53 -5.84
C LEU A 54 -3.11 3.36 -7.22
N LEU A 55 -2.37 2.28 -7.46
CA LEU A 55 -1.69 2.06 -8.73
C LEU A 55 -2.69 1.87 -9.88
N ASN A 56 -3.82 1.20 -9.63
CA ASN A 56 -4.91 1.10 -10.60
C ASN A 56 -5.54 2.46 -10.90
N GLN A 57 -5.77 3.30 -9.88
CA GLN A 57 -6.24 4.67 -10.10
C GLN A 57 -5.23 5.50 -10.92
N LEU A 58 -3.94 5.42 -10.61
CA LEU A 58 -2.89 6.11 -11.39
C LEU A 58 -2.85 5.63 -12.84
N LYS A 59 -2.93 4.32 -13.08
CA LYS A 59 -2.99 3.74 -14.43
C LYS A 59 -4.15 4.31 -15.26
N ASN A 60 -5.30 4.53 -14.62
CA ASN A 60 -6.52 5.00 -15.30
C ASN A 60 -6.64 6.54 -15.37
N THR A 61 -5.92 7.26 -14.52
CA THR A 61 -6.00 8.72 -14.40
C THR A 61 -4.91 9.42 -15.20
N LEU A 62 -3.70 8.88 -15.18
CA LEU A 62 -2.54 9.51 -15.80
C LEU A 62 -2.51 9.29 -17.33
N ALA A 63 -1.88 10.21 -18.04
CA ALA A 63 -1.66 10.07 -19.47
C ALA A 63 -0.82 8.82 -19.79
N PRO A 64 -1.03 8.16 -20.95
CA PRO A 64 -0.31 6.93 -21.29
C PRO A 64 1.23 7.03 -21.26
N ASN A 65 1.77 8.21 -21.56
CA ASN A 65 3.21 8.49 -21.53
C ASN A 65 3.70 9.09 -20.20
N ALA A 66 2.83 9.29 -19.21
CA ALA A 66 3.22 9.73 -17.89
C ALA A 66 4.10 8.66 -17.22
N THR A 67 5.08 9.11 -16.45
CA THR A 67 6.01 8.22 -15.75
C THR A 67 5.54 7.98 -14.33
N ILE A 68 5.51 6.71 -13.92
CA ILE A 68 5.39 6.27 -12.54
C ILE A 68 6.76 5.77 -12.11
N GLN A 69 7.22 6.24 -10.96
CA GLN A 69 8.45 5.79 -10.33
C GLN A 69 8.10 5.09 -9.02
N VAL A 70 8.53 3.84 -8.87
CA VAL A 70 8.37 3.07 -7.65
C VAL A 70 9.71 2.88 -6.97
N THR A 71 9.75 3.04 -5.66
CA THR A 71 10.91 2.73 -4.82
C THR A 71 10.55 1.54 -3.93
N LEU A 72 11.37 0.50 -4.02
CA LEU A 72 11.21 -0.72 -3.24
C LEU A 72 11.86 -0.57 -1.86
N ASP A 73 11.50 -1.42 -0.91
CA ASP A 73 12.07 -1.45 0.44
C ASP A 73 13.56 -1.83 0.49
N THR A 74 14.07 -2.46 -0.58
CA THR A 74 15.50 -2.69 -0.83
C THR A 74 16.25 -1.42 -1.28
N GLY A 75 15.50 -0.38 -1.64
CA GLY A 75 15.97 0.89 -2.16
C GLY A 75 16.21 0.93 -3.66
N ALA A 76 16.03 -0.19 -4.36
CA ALA A 76 15.94 -0.18 -5.81
C ALA A 76 14.77 0.71 -6.26
N THR A 77 15.02 1.56 -7.25
CA THR A 77 14.00 2.41 -7.86
C THR A 77 13.81 2.02 -9.32
N GLN A 78 12.56 1.86 -9.74
CA GLN A 78 12.18 1.55 -11.11
C GLN A 78 11.23 2.61 -11.63
N SER A 79 11.41 3.03 -12.87
CA SER A 79 10.53 3.99 -13.54
C SER A 79 9.97 3.37 -14.81
N PHE A 80 8.70 3.58 -15.07
CA PHE A 80 8.00 3.06 -16.24
C PHE A 80 6.86 4.00 -16.64
N HIS A 81 6.50 3.97 -17.91
CA HIS A 81 5.34 4.69 -18.43
C HIS A 81 4.05 3.92 -18.16
N VAL A 82 2.94 4.64 -18.01
CA VAL A 82 1.62 4.03 -17.76
C VAL A 82 1.24 3.02 -18.85
N ASN A 83 1.51 3.31 -20.12
CA ASN A 83 1.23 2.42 -21.26
C ASN A 83 2.07 1.13 -21.27
N GLN A 84 3.10 1.02 -20.43
CA GLN A 84 3.89 -0.20 -20.27
C GLN A 84 3.25 -1.18 -19.28
N ILE A 85 2.29 -0.72 -18.46
CA ILE A 85 1.60 -1.53 -17.46
C ILE A 85 0.56 -2.41 -18.15
N VAL A 86 0.78 -3.71 -18.15
CA VAL A 86 -0.14 -4.70 -18.69
C VAL A 86 -1.28 -4.93 -17.70
N SER A 87 -0.95 -5.37 -16.48
CA SER A 87 -1.92 -5.62 -15.40
C SER A 87 -1.38 -5.16 -14.05
N ILE A 88 -2.33 -4.92 -13.14
CA ILE A 88 -2.09 -4.69 -11.71
C ILE A 88 -3.16 -5.51 -10.99
N ASP A 89 -2.79 -6.74 -10.65
CA ASP A 89 -3.68 -7.75 -10.08
C ASP A 89 -2.88 -8.71 -9.20
N ASP A 90 -3.56 -9.35 -8.26
CA ASP A 90 -2.94 -10.29 -7.32
C ASP A 90 -1.66 -9.73 -6.67
N SER A 91 -1.67 -8.42 -6.38
CA SER A 91 -0.57 -7.68 -5.74
C SER A 91 0.75 -7.70 -6.49
N ILE A 92 0.67 -7.84 -7.81
CA ILE A 92 1.79 -7.80 -8.74
C ILE A 92 1.50 -6.75 -9.81
N ILE A 93 2.50 -5.92 -10.11
CA ILE A 93 2.52 -5.07 -11.29
C ILE A 93 3.22 -5.86 -12.40
N ASN A 94 2.54 -6.06 -13.53
CA ASN A 94 3.13 -6.63 -14.73
C ASN A 94 3.46 -5.51 -15.73
N ILE A 95 4.74 -5.34 -16.03
CA ILE A 95 5.25 -4.33 -16.96
C ILE A 95 5.79 -5.06 -18.19
N GLN A 96 5.14 -4.83 -19.34
CA GLN A 96 5.48 -5.40 -20.65
C GLN A 96 5.68 -6.94 -20.68
N ASN A 97 5.16 -7.69 -19.71
CA ASN A 97 5.40 -9.14 -19.54
C ASN A 97 6.87 -9.52 -19.33
N THR A 98 7.73 -8.57 -18.97
CA THR A 98 9.18 -8.78 -18.79
C THR A 98 9.66 -8.36 -17.41
N SER A 99 8.96 -7.44 -16.74
CA SER A 99 9.26 -7.01 -15.38
C SER A 99 8.03 -7.16 -14.49
N PHE A 100 8.23 -7.73 -13.31
CA PHE A 100 7.19 -7.98 -12.33
C PHE A 100 7.60 -7.37 -11.00
N ILE A 101 6.74 -6.53 -10.43
CA ILE A 101 6.99 -5.85 -9.15
C ILE A 101 5.93 -6.28 -8.16
N SER A 102 6.36 -6.92 -7.07
CA SER A 102 5.47 -7.20 -5.93
C SER A 102 5.13 -5.90 -5.20
N ILE A 103 3.84 -5.63 -5.04
CA ILE A 103 3.32 -4.44 -4.36
C ILE A 103 3.77 -4.40 -2.88
N CYS A 104 3.95 -5.57 -2.28
CA CYS A 104 4.39 -5.72 -0.88
C CYS A 104 5.79 -5.17 -0.62
N ASN A 105 6.61 -5.07 -1.67
CA ASN A 105 7.96 -4.52 -1.58
C ASN A 105 7.98 -3.02 -1.89
N ILE A 106 6.88 -2.42 -2.34
CA ILE A 106 6.82 -1.00 -2.66
C ILE A 106 6.73 -0.18 -1.37
N SER A 107 7.69 0.73 -1.21
CA SER A 107 7.66 1.71 -0.13
C SER A 107 7.09 3.05 -0.58
N ARG A 108 7.41 3.48 -1.80
CA ARG A 108 7.00 4.77 -2.35
C ARG A 108 6.62 4.63 -3.82
N VAL A 109 5.55 5.33 -4.21
CA VAL A 109 5.14 5.54 -5.60
C VAL A 109 5.12 7.05 -5.85
N ARG A 110 5.76 7.48 -6.93
CA ARG A 110 5.92 8.88 -7.31
C ARG A 110 5.44 9.07 -8.75
N TRP A 111 4.77 10.19 -9.00
CA TRP A 111 4.39 10.63 -10.34
C TRP A 111 4.52 12.16 -10.45
N ALA A 112 4.51 12.70 -11.67
CA ALA A 112 4.88 14.10 -11.89
C ALA A 112 3.74 15.11 -11.67
N ASP A 113 2.51 14.77 -12.07
CA ASP A 113 1.43 15.74 -12.17
C ASP A 113 0.66 15.89 -10.86
N ILE A 114 0.95 16.94 -10.09
CA ILE A 114 0.27 17.23 -8.83
C ILE A 114 -1.22 17.53 -8.99
N SER A 115 -1.67 18.00 -10.17
CA SER A 115 -3.09 18.34 -10.40
C SER A 115 -4.00 17.11 -10.28
N THR A 116 -3.44 15.92 -10.51
CA THR A 116 -4.13 14.64 -10.43
C THR A 116 -4.46 14.22 -9.00
N LEU A 117 -3.89 14.88 -7.97
CA LEU A 117 -4.18 14.56 -6.56
C LEU A 117 -5.68 14.58 -6.25
N ASN A 118 -6.44 15.48 -6.87
CA ASN A 118 -7.89 15.59 -6.64
C ASN A 118 -8.70 14.43 -7.24
N GLN A 119 -8.12 13.70 -8.20
CA GLN A 119 -8.74 12.56 -8.87
C GLN A 119 -8.45 11.23 -8.16
N ILE A 120 -7.43 11.21 -7.29
CA ILE A 120 -7.05 10.03 -6.51
C ILE A 120 -7.85 9.98 -5.19
N ASN A 121 -8.56 8.90 -4.96
CA ASN A 121 -9.33 8.66 -3.74
C ASN A 121 -8.74 7.48 -2.98
N LEU A 122 -8.05 7.75 -1.87
CA LEU A 122 -7.50 6.68 -1.05
C LEU A 122 -8.61 5.87 -0.38
N LEU A 123 -8.43 4.55 -0.28
CA LEU A 123 -9.32 3.70 0.52
C LEU A 123 -9.41 4.26 1.94
N PRO A 124 -10.63 4.55 2.45
CA PRO A 124 -10.82 5.15 3.76
C PRO A 124 -10.51 4.14 4.87
N PRO A 125 -10.05 4.59 6.05
CA PRO A 125 -10.03 3.74 7.23
C PRO A 125 -11.49 3.44 7.65
N VAL A 126 -11.83 2.15 7.80
CA VAL A 126 -13.19 1.74 8.19
C VAL A 126 -13.20 1.53 9.70
N CYS A 127 -13.61 2.54 10.47
CA CYS A 127 -13.71 2.45 11.94
C CYS A 127 -14.97 1.69 12.38
N THR A 128 -15.02 0.38 12.17
CA THR A 128 -16.04 -0.49 12.78
C THR A 128 -15.36 -1.53 13.67
N TYR A 129 -16.12 -2.29 14.46
CA TYR A 129 -15.61 -3.49 15.14
C TYR A 129 -15.02 -4.53 14.15
N GLU A 130 -15.17 -4.29 12.84
CA GLU A 130 -14.65 -5.08 11.72
C GLU A 130 -13.42 -4.42 11.05
N GLU A 131 -12.92 -3.27 11.54
CA GLU A 131 -11.57 -2.83 11.12
C GLU A 131 -10.61 -3.92 11.55
N CYS A 132 -9.97 -4.58 10.60
CA CYS A 132 -8.84 -5.42 10.89
C CYS A 132 -7.86 -4.67 11.81
N ASP A 133 -7.26 -5.38 12.78
CA ASP A 133 -6.19 -4.82 13.61
C ASP A 133 -4.93 -4.60 12.76
N CYS A 134 -4.90 -3.46 12.07
CA CYS A 134 -3.76 -2.98 11.29
C CYS A 134 -2.69 -2.46 12.26
N TYR A 135 -1.48 -3.03 12.23
CA TYR A 135 -0.37 -2.59 13.07
C TYR A 135 0.01 -1.11 12.83
N GLU A 136 -0.22 -0.64 11.62
CA GLU A 136 0.06 0.70 11.14
C GLU A 136 -0.98 1.75 11.59
N ARG A 137 -2.10 1.33 12.21
CA ARG A 137 -3.17 2.23 12.64
C ARG A 137 -2.68 3.38 13.53
N PRO A 138 -1.88 3.17 14.60
CA PRO A 138 -1.39 4.27 15.42
C PRO A 138 -0.55 5.27 14.62
N LEU A 139 0.27 4.78 13.67
CA LEU A 139 1.08 5.65 12.81
C LEU A 139 0.20 6.44 11.84
N ARG A 140 -0.78 5.78 11.20
CA ARG A 140 -1.80 6.41 10.34
C ARG A 140 -2.52 7.53 11.07
N GLU A 141 -3.05 7.27 12.27
CA GLU A 141 -3.80 8.25 13.06
C GLU A 141 -2.93 9.44 13.46
N ASN A 142 -1.64 9.23 13.72
CA ASN A 142 -0.72 10.33 14.00
C ASN A 142 -0.38 11.15 12.75
N LEU A 143 -0.10 10.52 11.60
CA LEU A 143 0.13 11.21 10.33
C LEU A 143 -1.09 12.05 9.92
N ASN A 144 -2.30 11.54 10.13
CA ASN A 144 -3.55 12.23 9.78
C ASN A 144 -3.71 13.59 10.48
N LYS A 145 -3.16 13.76 11.69
CA LYS A 145 -3.16 15.03 12.44
C LYS A 145 -2.33 16.12 11.76
N PHE A 146 -1.38 15.73 10.91
CA PHE A 146 -0.48 16.64 10.19
C PHE A 146 -0.89 16.83 8.73
N THR A 147 -2.14 16.53 8.38
CA THR A 147 -2.67 16.84 7.04
C THR A 147 -2.57 18.34 6.76
N ASN A 148 -2.05 18.68 5.58
CA ASN A 148 -1.67 20.02 5.14
C ASN A 148 -0.51 20.68 5.91
N ALA A 149 0.20 19.94 6.76
CA ALA A 149 1.41 20.40 7.44
C ALA A 149 2.68 19.81 6.80
N ASN A 150 3.81 20.48 7.04
CA ASN A 150 5.12 19.98 6.65
C ASN A 150 5.62 18.95 7.66
N VAL A 151 6.06 17.80 7.16
CA VAL A 151 6.67 16.74 7.96
C VAL A 151 7.92 16.26 7.27
N ALA A 152 8.90 15.84 8.07
CA ALA A 152 10.05 15.12 7.59
C ALA A 152 9.73 13.62 7.75
N LEU A 153 9.69 12.85 6.67
CA LEU A 153 9.30 11.43 6.66
C LEU A 153 10.50 10.52 6.31
N GLN A 154 10.57 9.35 6.93
CA GLN A 154 11.58 8.33 6.66
C GLN A 154 10.89 7.00 6.36
N PHE A 155 11.38 6.28 5.35
CA PHE A 155 10.80 5.01 4.91
C PHE A 155 11.87 4.00 4.46
N LYS A 156 11.52 2.71 4.45
CA LYS A 156 12.40 1.62 4.01
C LYS A 156 12.76 1.78 2.53
N GLY A 157 14.02 1.55 2.18
CA GLY A 157 14.51 1.69 0.81
C GLY A 157 14.88 3.12 0.42
N GLN A 158 14.82 4.07 1.36
CA GLN A 158 15.44 5.35 1.13
C GLN A 158 16.97 5.20 1.02
N GLN A 159 17.57 5.84 0.02
CA GLN A 159 19.02 5.71 -0.30
C GLN A 159 19.90 6.12 0.87
N ASN A 160 19.55 7.20 1.56
CA ASN A 160 20.15 7.58 2.83
C ASN A 160 19.16 7.33 3.95
N ILE A 161 19.38 6.26 4.70
CA ILE A 161 18.50 5.87 5.80
C ILE A 161 18.55 6.90 6.95
N SER A 162 19.56 7.76 7.02
CA SER A 162 19.69 8.79 8.05
C SER A 162 19.05 10.13 7.71
N THR A 163 18.57 10.32 6.47
CA THR A 163 17.91 11.56 6.06
C THR A 163 16.41 11.42 6.19
N PHE A 164 15.71 12.49 6.54
CA PHE A 164 14.27 12.58 6.36
C PHE A 164 13.98 13.28 5.03
N GLN A 165 12.88 12.91 4.38
CA GLN A 165 12.36 13.57 3.20
C GLN A 165 11.24 14.52 3.62
N ASP A 166 11.40 15.80 3.31
CA ASP A 166 10.41 16.81 3.63
C ASP A 166 9.23 16.75 2.65
N ILE A 167 8.02 16.63 3.20
CA ILE A 167 6.77 16.55 2.45
C ILE A 167 5.67 17.36 3.13
N ILE A 168 4.73 17.86 2.34
CA ILE A 168 3.46 18.38 2.86
C ILE A 168 2.43 17.26 2.73
N ILE A 169 1.90 16.75 3.84
CA ILE A 169 0.87 15.69 3.79
C ILE A 169 -0.39 16.24 3.11
N LYS A 170 -0.90 15.55 2.10
CA LYS A 170 -2.13 15.93 1.38
C LYS A 170 -3.29 15.00 1.68
N LYS A 171 -3.05 13.69 1.74
CA LYS A 171 -4.08 12.68 2.00
C LYS A 171 -3.53 11.56 2.87
N VAL A 172 -4.36 11.05 3.77
CA VAL A 172 -4.06 9.85 4.56
C VAL A 172 -5.24 8.90 4.41
N GLY A 173 -4.97 7.69 3.94
CA GLY A 173 -5.94 6.60 3.80
C GLY A 173 -5.61 5.42 4.70
N LEU A 174 -6.24 4.27 4.45
CA LEU A 174 -6.10 3.04 5.25
C LEU A 174 -4.64 2.58 5.43
N GLY A 175 -3.86 2.54 4.35
CA GLY A 175 -2.45 2.10 4.38
C GLY A 175 -1.48 3.01 3.66
N ILE A 176 -1.94 4.19 3.24
CA ILE A 176 -1.17 5.11 2.39
C ILE A 176 -1.23 6.52 2.95
N VAL A 177 -0.09 7.20 2.90
CA VAL A 177 -0.03 8.66 2.97
C VAL A 177 0.44 9.21 1.64
N ILE A 178 -0.26 10.21 1.10
CA ILE A 178 0.20 10.98 -0.05
C ILE A 178 0.72 12.32 0.46
N GLY A 179 1.98 12.62 0.15
CA GLY A 179 2.60 13.91 0.36
C GLY A 179 2.95 14.61 -0.95
N GLN A 180 3.08 15.93 -0.88
CA GLN A 180 3.72 16.74 -1.90
C GLN A 180 5.18 16.96 -1.48
N ASN A 181 6.12 16.53 -2.31
CA ASN A 181 7.55 16.77 -2.10
C ASN A 181 7.85 18.28 -2.08
N THR A 182 8.59 18.76 -1.09
CA THR A 182 8.87 20.20 -0.95
C THR A 182 9.96 20.72 -1.90
N VAL A 183 10.72 19.83 -2.54
CA VAL A 183 11.81 20.18 -3.48
C VAL A 183 11.29 20.44 -4.88
N ASP A 184 10.32 19.64 -5.33
CA ASP A 184 9.88 19.63 -6.73
C ASP A 184 8.36 19.48 -6.91
N ASP A 185 7.59 19.64 -5.83
CA ASP A 185 6.12 19.59 -5.81
C ASP A 185 5.49 18.28 -6.32
N ALA A 186 6.30 17.27 -6.63
CA ALA A 186 5.74 16.03 -7.13
C ALA A 186 5.01 15.28 -6.02
N PRO A 187 3.85 14.66 -6.33
CA PRO A 187 3.18 13.78 -5.42
C PRO A 187 3.96 12.48 -5.18
N ASP A 188 4.18 12.17 -3.91
CA ASP A 188 4.78 10.94 -3.42
C ASP A 188 3.74 10.23 -2.53
N ALA A 189 3.35 9.01 -2.90
CA ALA A 189 2.56 8.11 -2.07
C ALA A 189 3.46 7.12 -1.34
N TYR A 190 3.29 6.98 -0.03
CA TYR A 190 4.07 6.09 0.81
C TYR A 190 3.19 5.02 1.43
N SER A 191 3.65 3.77 1.38
CA SER A 191 3.07 2.69 2.18
C SER A 191 3.36 2.96 3.65
N ILE A 192 2.33 3.08 4.49
CA ILE A 192 2.49 3.35 5.92
C ILE A 192 3.26 2.21 6.59
N CYS A 193 3.09 0.98 6.13
CA CYS A 193 3.83 -0.20 6.59
C CYS A 193 5.34 -0.15 6.30
N LYS A 194 5.79 0.78 5.45
CA LYS A 194 7.20 0.98 5.11
C LYS A 194 7.76 2.27 5.71
N ILE A 195 6.96 3.09 6.37
CA ILE A 195 7.42 4.26 7.12
C ILE A 195 8.14 3.77 8.38
N THR A 196 9.33 4.31 8.63
CA THR A 196 10.15 3.97 9.80
C THR A 196 10.18 5.09 10.84
N GLY A 197 9.82 6.32 10.45
CA GLY A 197 9.71 7.46 11.35
C GLY A 197 9.19 8.69 10.63
N PHE A 198 8.68 9.66 11.39
CA PHE A 198 8.38 10.99 10.88
C PHE A 198 8.55 12.03 12.00
N ASN A 199 8.92 13.26 11.62
CA ASN A 199 9.01 14.40 12.52
C ASN A 199 8.08 15.50 12.02
N ALA A 200 7.28 16.07 12.92
CA ALA A 200 6.53 17.28 12.62
C ALA A 200 7.49 18.47 12.56
N MET A 201 7.39 19.26 11.50
CA MET A 201 8.14 20.52 11.38
C MET A 201 7.21 21.65 11.80
N LEU A 202 7.30 22.02 13.08
CA LEU A 202 6.53 23.09 13.71
C LEU A 202 7.11 24.47 13.37
#